data_AF-A0A926CRP1-F1
#
_entry.id   AF-A0A926CRP1-F1
#
_cell.length_a   1.000
_cell.length_b   1.000
_cell.length_c   1.000
_cell.angle_alpha   90.00
_cell.angle_beta   90.00
_cell.angle_gamma   90.00
#
_symmetry.space_group_name_H-M   'P 1'
#
loop_
_entity.id
_entity.type
_entity.pdbx_description
1 polymer ?
#
loop_
_entity_poly.entity_id
_entity_poly.type
_entity_poly.pdbx_seq_one_letter_code
_entity_poly.pdbx_strand_id
1 'polypeptide(L)'
;MQIDLSAAKVDFASPDYSGRNFLLPDQTSKQSGNGEFYNSQLPHSKYRLLELQAEDVKRAGEILAHYVDTRLDFIDASVIALAERLKVKMILTLDRRDFGMVKPRHCDYFELLP
;
A
#
# COMPACT_ATOMS: atom_id res chain seq x y z
N MET A 1 11.67 8.17 18.07
CA MET A 1 10.96 8.46 16.80
C MET A 1 9.79 7.49 16.73
N GLN A 2 8.60 7.96 17.05
CA GLN A 2 7.38 7.14 17.08
C GLN A 2 6.79 7.22 15.67
N ILE A 3 6.84 6.10 14.94
CA ILE A 3 6.30 6.02 13.59
C ILE A 3 4.81 5.74 13.74
N ASP A 4 3.98 6.72 13.37
CA ASP A 4 2.53 6.56 13.32
C ASP A 4 2.18 5.73 12.07
N LEU A 5 1.63 4.54 12.29
CA LEU A 5 1.24 3.57 11.25
C LEU A 5 -0.21 3.77 10.77
N SER A 6 -0.90 4.85 11.18
CA SER A 6 -2.34 5.04 10.96
C SER A 6 -2.78 5.28 9.51
N ALA A 7 -1.85 5.38 8.55
CA ALA A 7 -2.16 5.72 7.16
C ALA A 7 -1.87 4.64 6.10
N ALA A 8 -1.33 3.47 6.46
CA ALA A 8 -1.04 2.42 5.48
C ALA A 8 -2.30 1.64 5.09
N LYS A 9 -3.06 2.14 4.11
CA LYS A 9 -4.05 1.34 3.36
C LYS A 9 -3.42 0.89 2.06
N VAL A 10 -2.80 -0.28 2.07
CA VAL A 10 -2.43 -0.97 0.82
C VAL A 10 -3.17 -2.28 0.77
N ASP A 11 -4.23 -2.28 -0.02
CA ASP A 11 -5.00 -3.46 -0.37
C ASP A 11 -4.30 -4.19 -1.51
N PHE A 12 -3.63 -5.31 -1.21
CA PHE A 12 -3.18 -6.23 -2.24
C PHE A 12 -4.37 -7.09 -2.68
N ALA A 13 -4.91 -6.81 -3.86
CA ALA A 13 -5.93 -7.64 -4.50
C ALA A 13 -5.32 -8.97 -4.99
N SER A 14 -6.00 -10.07 -4.68
CA SER A 14 -5.70 -11.39 -5.28
C SER A 14 -6.02 -11.34 -6.79
N PRO A 15 -5.23 -11.98 -7.68
CA PRO A 15 -5.36 -11.85 -9.14
C PRO A 15 -6.61 -12.52 -9.76
N ASP A 16 -7.55 -13.05 -8.96
CA ASP A 16 -8.80 -13.61 -9.49
C ASP A 16 -9.88 -12.51 -9.63
N TYR A 17 -9.83 -11.82 -10.77
CA TYR A 17 -10.79 -10.80 -11.20
C TYR A 17 -11.99 -11.39 -11.95
N SER A 18 -12.60 -12.48 -11.45
CA SER A 18 -13.87 -12.99 -11.97
C SER A 18 -15.09 -12.42 -11.21
N GLY A 19 -15.48 -11.20 -11.58
CA GLY A 19 -16.89 -10.77 -11.58
C GLY A 19 -17.65 -10.63 -10.25
N ARG A 20 -17.19 -9.83 -9.28
CA ARG A 20 -18.03 -9.46 -8.12
C ARG A 20 -18.00 -7.96 -7.78
N ASN A 21 -19.19 -7.45 -7.44
CA ASN A 21 -19.46 -6.08 -7.00
C ASN A 21 -18.53 -5.67 -5.85
N PHE A 22 -17.87 -4.53 -6.05
CA PHE A 22 -17.08 -3.85 -5.03
C PHE A 22 -18.05 -3.23 -4.01
N LEU A 23 -18.21 -3.86 -2.84
CA LEU A 23 -18.89 -3.23 -1.71
C LEU A 23 -17.94 -2.17 -1.14
N LEU A 24 -18.06 -0.95 -1.64
CA LEU A 24 -17.51 0.21 -0.94
C LEU A 24 -18.32 0.41 0.36
N PRO A 25 -17.66 0.62 1.51
CA PRO A 25 -18.38 0.91 2.74
C PRO A 25 -19.24 2.17 2.56
N ASP A 26 -20.51 2.04 2.94
CA ASP A 26 -21.48 3.13 3.00
C ASP A 26 -20.94 4.25 3.90
N GLN A 27 -20.75 5.43 3.29
CA GLN A 27 -20.14 6.60 3.92
C GLN A 27 -21.13 7.38 4.81
N THR A 28 -22.35 6.89 5.02
CA THR A 28 -23.42 7.71 5.62
C THR A 28 -23.61 7.58 7.14
N SER A 29 -22.87 6.73 7.87
CA SER A 29 -22.98 6.67 9.33
C SER A 29 -21.82 7.37 10.05
N LYS A 30 -22.09 8.59 10.51
CA LYS A 30 -21.32 9.21 11.60
C LYS A 30 -21.43 8.34 12.85
N GLN A 31 -20.45 7.49 13.14
CA GLN A 31 -20.21 7.00 14.51
C GLN A 31 -18.72 6.87 14.83
N SER A 32 -18.38 7.53 15.94
CA SER A 32 -17.14 7.58 16.69
C SER A 32 -16.44 6.21 16.85
N GLY A 33 -15.16 6.12 16.45
CA GLY A 33 -14.27 5.01 16.82
C GLY A 33 -13.65 4.23 15.64
N ASN A 34 -12.78 4.87 14.86
CA ASN A 34 -12.15 4.25 13.68
C ASN A 34 -11.39 2.93 13.95
N GLY A 35 -10.97 2.64 15.19
CA GLY A 35 -10.13 1.48 15.50
C GLY A 35 -10.84 0.12 15.50
N GLU A 36 -12.13 0.07 15.88
CA GLU A 36 -12.86 -1.19 16.07
C GLU A 36 -13.33 -1.81 14.74
N PHE A 37 -13.51 -0.99 13.70
CA PHE A 37 -13.88 -1.44 12.37
C PHE A 37 -12.79 -2.28 11.70
N TYR A 38 -11.53 -1.84 11.78
CA TYR A 38 -10.41 -2.55 11.14
C TYR A 38 -10.16 -3.93 11.76
N ASN A 39 -10.21 -4.03 13.09
CA ASN A 39 -9.86 -5.26 13.80
C ASN A 39 -10.91 -6.38 13.63
N SER A 40 -12.18 -6.02 13.40
CA SER A 40 -13.27 -6.98 13.23
C SER A 40 -13.44 -7.48 11.78
N GLN A 41 -13.13 -6.62 10.79
CA GLN A 41 -13.39 -6.91 9.37
C GLN A 41 -12.19 -7.49 8.63
N LEU A 42 -10.96 -7.07 8.94
CA LEU A 42 -9.76 -7.56 8.22
C LEU A 42 -9.58 -9.08 8.33
N PRO A 43 -9.80 -9.74 9.48
CA PRO A 43 -9.71 -11.20 9.58
C PRO A 43 -10.73 -11.95 8.71
N HIS A 44 -11.83 -11.30 8.32
CA HIS A 44 -12.90 -11.85 7.48
C HIS A 44 -12.83 -11.34 6.03
N SER A 45 -11.84 -10.52 5.71
CA SER A 45 -11.69 -9.93 4.39
C SER A 45 -10.98 -10.88 3.43
N LYS A 46 -11.13 -10.63 2.12
CA LYS A 46 -10.35 -11.33 1.08
C LYS A 46 -8.91 -10.83 0.97
N TYR A 47 -8.51 -9.89 1.82
CA TYR A 47 -7.19 -9.28 1.78
C TYR A 47 -6.20 -10.08 2.60
N ARG A 48 -4.97 -10.16 2.09
CA ARG A 48 -3.86 -10.76 2.82
C ARG A 48 -3.06 -9.64 3.47
N LEU A 49 -2.99 -9.66 4.80
CA LEU A 49 -2.06 -8.81 5.53
C LEU A 49 -0.64 -9.31 5.32
N LEU A 50 0.25 -8.39 4.95
CA LEU A 50 1.65 -8.67 4.72
C LEU A 50 2.47 -7.88 5.72
N GLU A 51 3.39 -8.57 6.38
CA GLU A 51 4.34 -7.96 7.29
C GLU A 51 5.52 -7.39 6.50
N LEU A 52 5.95 -6.18 6.88
CA LEU A 52 7.23 -5.64 6.43
C LEU A 52 8.36 -6.41 7.10
N GLN A 53 9.28 -6.92 6.28
CA GLN A 53 10.50 -7.55 6.76
C GLN A 53 11.61 -6.51 6.90
N ALA A 54 12.66 -6.84 7.65
CA ALA A 54 13.80 -5.94 7.83
C ALA A 54 14.44 -5.51 6.49
N GLU A 55 14.41 -6.38 5.48
CA GLU A 55 14.88 -6.06 4.14
C GLU A 55 14.00 -5.02 3.42
N ASP A 56 12.69 -5.03 3.66
CA ASP A 56 11.76 -4.04 3.10
C ASP A 56 12.02 -2.66 3.71
N VAL A 57 12.26 -2.60 5.03
CA VAL A 57 12.57 -1.36 5.74
C VAL A 57 13.90 -0.77 5.27
N LYS A 58 14.93 -1.62 5.12
CA LYS A 58 16.21 -1.22 4.55
C LYS A 58 16.03 -0.69 3.13
N ARG A 59 15.25 -1.38 2.31
CA ARG A 59 14.98 -0.97 0.93
C ARG A 59 14.21 0.35 0.86
N ALA A 60 13.21 0.56 1.72
CA ALA A 60 12.50 1.82 1.82
C ALA A 60 13.47 2.99 2.11
N GLY A 61 14.43 2.80 3.02
CA GLY A 61 15.48 3.78 3.28
C GLY A 61 16.36 4.09 2.06
N GLU A 62 16.73 3.07 1.27
CA GLU A 62 17.47 3.24 0.02
C GLU A 62 16.66 4.03 -1.02
N ILE A 63 15.35 3.79 -1.11
CA ILE A 63 14.45 4.53 -1.99
C ILE A 63 14.38 6.00 -1.56
N LEU A 64 14.12 6.26 -0.28
CA LEU A 64 14.03 7.62 0.26
C LEU A 64 15.34 8.41 0.04
N ALA A 65 16.49 7.77 0.23
CA ALA A 65 17.78 8.41 -0.03
C ALA A 65 17.96 8.75 -1.52
N HIS A 66 17.48 7.91 -2.44
CA HIS A 66 17.55 8.15 -3.87
C HIS A 66 16.60 9.26 -4.34
N TYR A 67 15.46 9.44 -3.66
CA TYR A 67 14.43 10.42 -4.00
C TYR A 67 14.31 11.53 -2.93
N VAL A 68 15.42 11.88 -2.28
CA VAL A 68 15.46 12.80 -1.13
C VAL A 68 14.92 14.20 -1.43
N ASP A 69 15.05 14.66 -2.69
CA ASP A 69 14.59 15.99 -3.12
C ASP A 69 13.08 16.01 -3.47
N THR A 70 12.35 14.94 -3.17
CA THR A 70 10.94 14.79 -3.50
C THR A 70 10.07 14.75 -2.24
N ARG A 71 8.75 14.63 -2.41
CA ARG A 71 7.80 14.52 -1.28
C ARG A 71 7.49 13.07 -0.89
N LEU A 72 8.24 12.10 -1.42
CA LEU A 72 8.03 10.68 -1.14
C LEU A 72 8.21 10.40 0.36
N ASP A 73 7.22 9.75 0.97
CA ASP A 73 7.25 9.40 2.38
C ASP A 73 7.66 7.93 2.62
N PHE A 74 7.88 7.60 3.89
CA PHE A 74 8.31 6.27 4.30
C PHE A 74 7.26 5.18 4.06
N ILE A 75 5.97 5.51 4.15
CA ILE A 75 4.89 4.56 3.94
C ILE A 75 4.87 4.15 2.47
N ASP A 76 4.89 5.11 1.54
CA ASP A 76 4.93 4.82 0.11
C ASP A 76 6.21 4.06 -0.27
N ALA A 77 7.36 4.47 0.24
CA ALA A 77 8.62 3.76 0.01
C ALA A 77 8.58 2.30 0.53
N SER A 78 7.89 2.04 1.64
CA SER A 78 7.71 0.69 2.18
C SER A 78 6.82 -0.18 1.30
N VAL A 79 5.77 0.40 0.71
CA VAL A 79 4.89 -0.29 -0.23
C VAL A 79 5.65 -0.65 -1.51
N ILE A 80 6.45 0.29 -2.02
CA ILE A 80 7.31 0.06 -3.18
C ILE A 80 8.31 -1.06 -2.90
N ALA A 81 8.97 -1.04 -1.74
CA ALA A 81 9.90 -2.09 -1.32
C ALA A 81 9.23 -3.47 -1.26
N LEU A 82 8.03 -3.54 -0.66
CA LEU A 82 7.23 -4.76 -0.58
C LEU A 82 6.82 -5.26 -1.97
N ALA A 83 6.41 -4.35 -2.86
CA ALA A 83 6.06 -4.68 -4.24
C ALA A 83 7.27 -5.19 -5.04
N GLU A 84 8.46 -4.63 -4.83
CA GLU A 84 9.71 -5.15 -5.40
C GLU A 84 10.00 -6.58 -4.93
N ARG A 85 9.94 -6.83 -3.62
CA ARG A 85 10.18 -8.17 -3.04
C ARG A 85 9.21 -9.21 -3.57
N LEU A 86 7.93 -8.85 -3.65
CA LEU A 86 6.85 -9.74 -4.12
C LEU A 86 6.69 -9.76 -5.64
N LYS A 87 7.49 -8.98 -6.38
CA LYS A 87 7.42 -8.80 -7.83
C LYS A 87 6.03 -8.37 -8.32
N VAL A 88 5.31 -7.61 -7.50
CA VAL A 88 3.99 -7.05 -7.83
C VAL A 88 4.18 -5.84 -8.72
N LYS A 89 3.51 -5.81 -9.86
CA LYS A 89 3.58 -4.68 -10.79
C LYS A 89 2.37 -3.74 -10.68
N MET A 90 1.27 -4.23 -10.14
CA MET A 90 0.00 -3.52 -10.07
C MET A 90 -0.21 -2.94 -8.67
N ILE A 91 -0.44 -1.64 -8.58
CA ILE A 91 -0.66 -0.94 -7.31
C ILE A 91 -1.99 -0.19 -7.37
N LEU A 92 -2.88 -0.46 -6.42
CA LEU A 92 -4.11 0.30 -6.25
C LEU A 92 -3.80 1.53 -5.37
N THR A 93 -3.70 2.71 -5.97
CA THR A 93 -3.40 3.97 -5.28
C THR A 93 -4.00 5.18 -6.01
N LEU A 94 -4.42 6.18 -5.24
CA LEU A 94 -4.75 7.49 -5.78
C LEU A 94 -3.52 8.40 -5.88
N ASP A 95 -2.43 8.08 -5.19
CA ASP A 95 -1.17 8.82 -5.30
C ASP A 95 -0.37 8.34 -6.52
N ARG A 96 -0.78 8.82 -7.69
CA ARG A 96 -0.09 8.53 -8.94
C ARG A 96 1.25 9.27 -9.06
N ARG A 97 1.47 10.32 -8.28
CA ARG A 97 2.71 11.11 -8.34
C ARG A 97 3.85 10.28 -7.78
N ASP A 98 3.69 9.81 -6.55
CA ASP A 98 4.78 9.17 -5.80
C ASP A 98 5.10 7.77 -6.36
N PHE A 99 4.08 7.00 -6.70
CA PHE A 99 4.27 5.69 -7.34
C PHE A 99 4.66 5.76 -8.81
N GLY A 100 4.34 6.86 -9.51
CA GLY A 100 4.69 7.07 -10.91
C GLY A 100 6.13 7.55 -11.12
N MET A 101 6.71 8.23 -10.13
CA MET A 101 8.08 8.76 -10.23
C MET A 101 9.16 7.74 -9.87
N VAL A 102 8.84 6.70 -9.09
CA VAL A 102 9.81 5.70 -8.68
C VAL A 102 9.94 4.60 -9.72
N LYS A 103 11.16 4.33 -10.18
CA LYS A 103 11.48 3.15 -10.99
C LYS A 103 11.76 1.93 -10.09
N PRO A 104 10.87 0.91 -10.05
CA PRO A 104 11.09 -0.29 -9.24
C PRO A 104 12.15 -1.23 -9.85
N ARG A 105 12.75 -2.08 -9.03
CA ARG A 105 13.83 -3.00 -9.45
C ARG A 105 13.40 -4.09 -10.45
N HIS A 106 12.13 -4.47 -10.48
CA HIS A 106 11.63 -5.66 -11.21
C HIS A 106 10.76 -5.32 -12.43
N CYS A 107 10.49 -4.05 -12.71
CA CYS A 107 9.79 -3.60 -13.90
C CYS A 107 10.13 -2.14 -14.23
N ASP A 108 9.77 -1.68 -15.42
CA ASP A 108 10.07 -0.29 -15.82
C ASP A 108 9.22 0.72 -15.05
N TYR A 109 7.93 0.40 -14.87
CA TYR A 109 6.95 1.21 -14.13
C TYR A 109 5.91 0.30 -13.47
N PHE A 110 5.27 0.81 -12.42
CA PHE A 110 4.06 0.17 -11.88
C PHE A 110 2.85 0.42 -12.79
N GLU A 111 1.96 -0.55 -12.85
CA GLU A 111 0.60 -0.39 -13.35
C GLU A 111 -0.26 0.16 -12.20
N LEU A 112 -0.60 1.44 -12.26
CA LEU A 112 -1.35 2.12 -11.21
C LEU A 112 -2.85 2.05 -11.48
N LEU A 113 -3.60 1.61 -10.48
CA LEU A 113 -5.04 1.49 -10.49
C LEU A 113 -5.69 2.33 -9.38
N PRO A 114 -6.99 2.67 -9.50
CA PRO A 114 -7.66 2.79 -10.79
C PRO A 114 -7.01 3.91 -11.61
#